data_AF-A0A817NBV1-F1
#
_entry.id   AF-A0A817NBV1-F1
#
_cell.length_a   1.000
_cell.length_b   1.000
_cell.length_c   1.000
_cell.angle_alpha   90.00
_cell.angle_beta   90.00
_cell.angle_gamma   90.00
#
_symmetry.space_group_name_H-M   'P 1'
#
loop_
_entity.id
_entity.type
_entity.pdbx_description
1 polymer ?
#
loop_
_entity_poly.entity_id
_entity_poly.type
_entity_poly.pdbx_seq_one_letter_code
_entity_poly.pdbx_strand_id
1 'polypeptide(L)'
;ALRVLNDKGFEILYTPFFIRKEIMQEVAQLSQFDEELYEVVCKNDKPDEPTDEVKYFIATSEQAIAAFHRFVNVNLPRGPAINAPRSLS
;
A
#
# COMPACT_ATOMS: atom_id res chain seq x y z
N ALA A 1 -12.88 12.79 15.80
CA ALA A 1 -12.85 12.23 14.43
C ALA A 1 -12.81 10.69 14.45
N LEU A 2 -11.76 10.06 14.97
CA LEU A 2 -11.60 8.59 14.98
C LEU A 2 -12.74 7.82 15.66
N ARG A 3 -13.31 8.36 16.75
CA ARG A 3 -14.47 7.75 17.44
C ARG A 3 -15.70 7.60 16.54
N VAL A 4 -15.95 8.56 15.65
CA VAL A 4 -17.09 8.52 14.71
C VAL A 4 -16.91 7.44 13.65
N LEU A 5 -15.67 7.14 13.24
CA LEU A 5 -15.37 6.08 12.29
C LEU A 5 -15.50 4.70 12.95
N ASN A 6 -15.03 4.58 14.20
CA ASN A 6 -15.20 3.38 15.00
C ASN A 6 -16.69 3.04 15.23
N ASP A 7 -17.50 4.06 15.57
CA ASP A 7 -18.95 3.88 15.77
C ASP A 7 -19.68 3.48 14.47
N LYS A 8 -19.08 3.73 13.31
CA LYS A 8 -19.57 3.30 11.98
C LYS A 8 -19.04 1.91 11.56
N GLY A 9 -18.27 1.23 12.41
CA GLY A 9 -17.73 -0.11 12.14
C GLY A 9 -16.46 -0.12 11.28
N PHE A 10 -15.78 1.01 11.12
CA PHE A 10 -14.46 1.04 10.47
C PHE A 10 -13.37 0.59 11.45
N GLU A 11 -12.45 -0.24 10.96
CA GLU A 11 -11.28 -0.65 11.72
C GLU A 11 -10.23 0.46 11.75
N ILE A 12 -9.74 0.78 12.95
CA ILE A 12 -8.70 1.80 13.12
C ILE A 12 -7.34 1.16 12.84
N LEU A 13 -6.73 1.51 11.70
CA LEU A 13 -5.37 1.09 11.34
C LEU A 13 -4.37 2.21 11.59
N TYR A 14 -3.30 1.92 12.33
CA TYR A 14 -2.15 2.81 12.40
C TYR A 14 -1.14 2.44 11.31
N THR A 15 -1.04 3.29 10.30
CA THR A 15 -0.16 3.05 9.15
C THR A 15 1.25 3.58 9.39
N PRO A 16 2.30 2.91 8.87
CA PRO A 16 3.66 3.45 8.90
C PRO A 16 3.78 4.70 8.02
N PHE A 17 4.65 5.64 8.40
CA PHE A 17 4.89 6.88 7.64
C PHE A 17 5.84 6.73 6.45
N PHE A 18 6.55 5.59 6.38
CA PHE A 18 7.54 5.31 5.35
C PHE A 18 7.24 3.98 4.68
N ILE A 19 7.38 3.96 3.35
CA ILE A 19 7.23 2.75 2.53
C ILE A 19 8.51 2.58 1.70
N ARG A 20 8.98 1.33 1.54
CA ARG A 20 10.15 1.01 0.70
C ARG A 20 9.87 1.35 -0.75
N LYS A 21 10.91 1.71 -1.51
CA LYS A 21 10.79 2.01 -2.95
C LYS A 21 10.03 0.94 -3.73
N GLU A 22 10.32 -0.34 -3.50
CA GLU A 22 9.69 -1.44 -4.25
C GLU A 22 8.17 -1.47 -4.06
N ILE A 23 7.68 -1.17 -2.86
CA ILE A 23 6.25 -1.18 -2.54
C ILE A 23 5.61 0.13 -3.01
N MET A 24 6.30 1.26 -2.85
CA MET A 24 5.79 2.58 -3.27
C MET A 24 5.52 2.63 -4.77
N GLN A 25 6.36 1.98 -5.59
CA GLN A 25 6.19 1.92 -7.05
C GLN A 25 4.90 1.22 -7.51
N GLU A 26 4.28 0.41 -6.65
CA GLU A 26 3.06 -0.32 -6.99
C GLU A 26 1.79 0.41 -6.56
N VAL A 27 1.88 1.27 -5.54
CA VAL A 27 0.75 2.03 -5.00
C VAL A 27 0.68 3.46 -5.51
N ALA A 28 1.80 4.02 -6.00
CA ALA A 28 1.88 5.38 -6.52
C ALA A 28 2.08 5.42 -8.03
N GLN A 29 1.55 6.46 -8.67
CA GLN A 29 1.78 6.72 -10.09
C GLN A 29 3.12 7.43 -10.30
N LEU A 30 3.74 7.22 -11.48
CA LEU A 30 5.05 7.80 -11.82
C LEU A 30 5.10 9.33 -11.65
N SER A 31 4.03 10.06 -11.99
CA SER A 31 3.98 11.52 -11.81
C SER A 31 3.97 11.96 -10.35
N GLN A 32 3.50 11.12 -9.42
CA GLN A 32 3.50 11.43 -7.99
C GLN A 32 4.92 11.32 -7.38
N PHE A 33 5.83 10.60 -8.03
CA PHE A 33 7.22 10.49 -7.57
C PHE A 33 7.97 11.82 -7.67
N ASP A 34 7.66 12.64 -8.68
CA ASP A 34 8.37 13.89 -8.92
C ASP A 34 7.76 15.07 -8.14
N GLU A 35 6.47 15.02 -7.84
CA GLU A 35 5.73 16.16 -7.26
C GLU A 35 5.34 15.98 -5.79
N GLU A 36 4.98 14.76 -5.34
CA GLU A 36 4.34 14.53 -4.04
C GLU A 36 5.17 13.66 -3.07
N LEU A 37 6.06 12.80 -3.58
CA LEU A 37 6.79 11.84 -2.75
C LEU A 37 8.16 12.36 -2.31
N TYR A 38 8.39 12.40 -0.99
CA TYR A 38 9.71 12.72 -0.43
C TYR A 38 10.56 11.46 -0.27
N GLU A 39 11.72 11.44 -0.94
CA GLU A 39 12.72 10.38 -0.81
C GLU A 39 13.52 10.52 0.50
N VAL A 40 13.70 9.40 1.19
CA VAL A 40 14.47 9.28 2.42
C VAL A 40 15.50 8.18 2.23
N VAL A 41 16.77 8.59 2.21
CA VAL A 41 17.90 7.67 2.14
C VAL A 41 18.36 7.37 3.56
N CYS A 42 18.10 6.16 4.03
CA CYS A 42 18.63 5.69 5.30
C CYS A 42 20.03 5.11 5.08
N LYS A 43 21.05 5.79 5.61
CA LYS A 43 22.39 5.21 5.72
C LYS A 43 22.36 4.15 6.81
N ASN A 44 22.83 2.94 6.50
CA ASN A 44 23.00 1.92 7.51
C ASN A 44 24.22 2.28 8.38
N ASP A 45 24.03 2.36 9.69
CA ASP A 45 25.14 2.53 10.65
C ASP A 45 26.01 1.26 10.77
N LYS A 46 25.63 0.17 10.08
CA LYS A 46 26.40 -1.07 10.04
C LYS A 46 27.41 -1.00 8.90
N PRO A 47 28.72 -1.04 9.20
CA PRO A 47 29.78 -0.86 8.20
C PRO A 47 29.88 -1.99 7.16
N ASP A 48 29.24 -3.15 7.41
CA ASP A 48 29.39 -4.36 6.60
C ASP A 48 28.31 -4.55 5.51
N GLU A 49 27.30 -3.67 5.41
CA GLU A 49 26.25 -3.75 4.39
C GLU A 49 26.14 -2.45 3.58
N PRO A 50 26.71 -2.39 2.36
CA PRO A 50 26.68 -1.21 1.50
C PRO A 50 25.37 -1.15 0.72
N THR A 51 24.24 -1.06 1.40
CA THR A 51 22.95 -0.85 0.74
C THR A 51 22.22 0.28 1.42
N ASP A 52 22.39 1.48 0.87
CA ASP A 52 21.54 2.62 1.20
C ASP A 52 20.08 2.22 0.93
N GLU A 53 19.27 2.20 1.99
CA GLU A 53 17.89 1.77 1.87
C GLU A 53 17.01 2.99 1.56
N VAL A 54 16.51 3.05 0.33
CA VAL A 54 15.63 4.12 -0.13
C VAL A 54 14.19 3.86 0.29
N LYS A 55 13.64 4.80 1.08
CA LYS A 55 12.24 4.81 1.51
C LYS A 55 11.58 6.11 1.02
N TYR A 56 10.27 6.09 0.87
CA TYR A 56 9.47 7.28 0.57
C TYR A 56 8.52 7.58 1.72
N PHE A 57 8.35 8.86 2.06
CA PHE A 57 7.26 9.29 2.91
C PHE A 57 5.92 9.10 2.20
N ILE A 58 4.91 8.69 2.94
CA ILE A 58 3.54 8.67 2.43
C ILE A 58 3.01 10.10 2.32
N ALA A 59 2.35 10.40 1.20
CA ALA A 59 1.57 11.63 1.03
C ALA A 59 0.16 11.46 1.63
N THR A 60 -0.39 10.24 1.56
CA THR A 60 -1.73 9.92 2.06
C THR A 60 -1.76 8.55 2.76
N SER A 61 -2.70 8.39 3.70
CA SER A 61 -2.91 7.09 4.40
C SER A 61 -3.34 5.97 3.46
N GLU A 62 -3.93 6.30 2.30
CA GLU A 62 -4.38 5.33 1.29
C GLU A 62 -3.23 4.49 0.76
N GLN A 63 -2.07 5.10 0.49
CA GLN A 63 -0.88 4.42 -0.01
C GLN A 63 -0.44 3.28 0.93
N ALA A 64 -0.49 3.53 2.24
CA ALA A 64 -0.14 2.55 3.25
C ALA A 64 -1.21 1.44 3.42
N ILE A 65 -2.50 1.79 3.30
CA ILE A 65 -3.59 0.81 3.37
C ILE A 65 -3.59 -0.09 2.12
N ALA A 66 -3.37 0.46 0.93
CA ALA A 66 -3.26 -0.30 -0.31
C ALA A 66 -2.05 -1.26 -0.27
N ALA A 67 -0.90 -0.77 0.20
CA ALA A 67 0.28 -1.60 0.43
C ALA A 67 0.01 -2.72 1.46
N PHE A 68 -0.76 -2.44 2.51
CA PHE A 68 -1.12 -3.45 3.52
C PHE A 68 -1.93 -4.62 2.91
N HIS A 69 -2.90 -4.32 2.05
CA HIS A 69 -3.71 -5.35 1.39
C HIS A 69 -2.94 -6.18 0.35
N ARG A 70 -1.75 -5.75 -0.11
CA ARG A 70 -0.87 -6.59 -0.93
C ARG A 70 -0.37 -7.83 -0.18
N PHE A 71 -0.11 -7.70 1.12
CA PHE A 71 0.41 -8.78 1.96
C PHE A 71 -0.70 -9.61 2.62
N VAL A 72 -1.93 -9.08 2.65
CA VAL A 72 -3.10 -9.78 3.18
C VAL A 72 -3.85 -10.44 2.03
N ASN A 73 -3.83 -11.77 1.99
CA ASN A 73 -4.77 -12.52 1.16
C ASN A 73 -6.19 -12.32 1.72
N VAL A 74 -6.92 -11.36 1.16
CA VAL A 74 -8.33 -11.16 1.48
C VAL A 74 -9.09 -12.35 0.89
N ASN A 75 -9.54 -13.26 1.75
CA ASN A 75 -10.37 -14.38 1.35
C ASN A 75 -11.78 -13.84 1.05
N LEU A 76 -11.91 -13.18 -0.10
CA LEU A 76 -13.19 -12.74 -0.61
C LEU A 76 -14.02 -14.00 -0.88
N PRO A 77 -15.27 -14.10 -0.39
CA PRO A 77 -16.18 -15.10 -0.93
C PRO A 77 -16.22 -14.86 -2.43
N ARG A 78 -15.69 -15.81 -3.22
CA ARG A 78 -15.69 -15.71 -4.68
C ARG A 78 -17.12 -15.36 -5.08
N GLY A 79 -17.29 -14.19 -5.70
CA GLY A 79 -18.59 -13.77 -6.19
C GLY A 79 -19.22 -14.89 -7.03
N PRO A 80 -20.56 -14.95 -7.14
CA PRO A 80 -21.21 -15.99 -7.92
C PRO A 80 -20.59 -16.01 -9.31
N ALA A 81 -20.07 -17.17 -9.71
CA ALA A 81 -19.49 -17.37 -11.02
C ALA A 81 -20.51 -16.90 -12.06
N ILE A 82 -20.23 -15.77 -12.71
CA ILE A 82 -20.99 -15.33 -13.87
C ILE A 82 -20.76 -16.40 -14.93
N ASN A 83 -21.69 -17.35 -15.03
CA ASN A 83 -21.70 -18.33 -16.10
C ASN A 83 -21.78 -17.53 -17.41
N ALA A 84 -20.65 -17.42 -18.10
CA ALA A 84 -20.60 -16.93 -19.47
C ALA A 84 -21.60 -17.76 -20.30
N PRO A 85 -22.41 -17.14 -21.17
CA PRO A 85 -23.36 -17.88 -21.99
C PRO A 85 -22.60 -18.90 -22.84
N ARG A 86 -22.93 -20.19 -22.68
CA ARG A 86 -22.51 -21.25 -23.60
C ARG A 86 -22.85 -20.79 -25.01
N SER A 87 -21.85 -20.81 -25.89
CA SER A 87 -22.02 -20.68 -27.32
C SER A 87 -23.22 -21.51 -27.78
N LEU A 88 -24.21 -20.86 -28.39
CA LEU A 88 -25.27 -21.56 -29.11
C LEU A 88 -24.62 -22.42 -30.20
N SER A 89 -25.14 -23.64 -30.30
CA SER A 89 -24.97 -24.60 -31.38
C SER A 89 -25.11 -23.99 -32.77
#